data_AF-A0A925XIK9-F1
#
_entry.id   AF-A0A925XIK9-F1
#
_cell.length_a   1.000
_cell.length_b   1.000
_cell.length_c   1.000
_cell.angle_alpha   90.00
_cell.angle_beta   90.00
_cell.angle_gamma   90.00
#
_symmetry.space_group_name_H-M   'P 1'
#
loop_
_entity.id
_entity.type
_entity.pdbx_description
1 polymer ?
#
loop_
_entity_poly.entity_id
_entity_poly.type
_entity_poly.pdbx_seq_one_letter_code
_entity_poly.pdbx_strand_id
1 'polypeptide(L)'
;VAARWNIPRHAISYGGLKDKHAVTRQWVTIQRGPRHDLKQEHFTLAYQGQADRAFGPHDITANRFHVVMRNLTERAADDIVAQREMVARDGVPNYFDDQRFGSLGASGEFIAKPWCLGDYERALWLALAEANPHDRPGDKAEKETIRDLWGQWIECKAALPKSSRRSIVTYLCDHPTRFREALALMRQDMRSLWLAAFQSDLWNLILSAWLQQHVDPSRLFSVPLATANVPFFSELTDVERTLLAGTPLPLPSARLKLEPGPILTLYEQVLADEGLSLRELRVKYPRDAFFSKGERAALLIPRELRIHSGDDDLYPGRSRVTLQFVLPRGCYATILVKRLTSESLADQ
;
A
#
# COMPACT_ATOMS: atom_id res chain seq x y z
N VAL A 1 -8.78 -21.18 10.46
CA VAL A 1 -10.04 -21.57 9.78
C VAL A 1 -9.85 -22.79 8.91
N ALA A 2 -9.14 -22.70 7.78
CA ALA A 2 -8.97 -23.82 6.83
C ALA A 2 -8.52 -25.14 7.48
N ALA A 3 -7.41 -25.12 8.23
CA ALA A 3 -6.93 -26.31 8.93
C ALA A 3 -7.91 -26.83 9.99
N ARG A 4 -8.54 -25.91 10.74
CA ARG A 4 -9.44 -26.26 11.86
C ARG A 4 -10.71 -26.97 11.39
N TRP A 5 -11.23 -26.61 10.22
CA TRP A 5 -12.42 -27.19 9.62
C TRP A 5 -12.12 -28.13 8.44
N ASN A 6 -10.85 -28.45 8.20
CA ASN A 6 -10.39 -29.27 7.09
C ASN A 6 -10.98 -28.85 5.71
N ILE A 7 -11.02 -27.55 5.45
CA ILE A 7 -11.52 -26.98 4.19
C ILE A 7 -10.36 -26.42 3.36
N PRO A 8 -10.44 -26.48 2.02
CA PRO A 8 -9.39 -25.93 1.17
C PRO A 8 -9.37 -24.40 1.27
N ARG A 9 -8.17 -23.80 1.20
CA ARG A 9 -8.00 -22.34 1.33
C ARG A 9 -8.79 -21.54 0.29
N HIS A 10 -8.90 -22.05 -0.94
CA HIS A 10 -9.64 -21.39 -2.02
C HIS A 10 -11.15 -21.32 -1.77
N ALA A 11 -11.70 -22.14 -0.85
CA ALA A 11 -13.11 -22.08 -0.49
C ALA A 11 -13.43 -20.90 0.44
N ILE A 12 -12.43 -20.22 1.00
CA ILE A 12 -12.61 -19.05 1.87
C ILE A 12 -12.40 -17.79 1.03
N SER A 13 -13.40 -16.92 1.01
CA SER A 13 -13.33 -15.60 0.36
C SER A 13 -13.60 -14.49 1.37
N TYR A 14 -12.95 -13.35 1.15
CA TYR A 14 -13.03 -12.17 2.01
C TYR A 14 -12.76 -10.91 1.17
N GLY A 15 -13.24 -9.76 1.63
CA GLY A 15 -13.19 -8.51 0.85
C GLY A 15 -11.83 -7.80 0.88
N GLY A 16 -10.92 -8.21 1.74
CA GLY A 16 -9.56 -7.65 1.77
C GLY A 16 -8.84 -8.04 3.04
N LEU A 17 -7.53 -7.81 3.07
CA LEU A 17 -6.76 -7.96 4.30
C LEU A 17 -7.07 -6.80 5.25
N LYS A 18 -7.04 -7.10 6.55
CA LYS A 18 -7.13 -6.12 7.63
C LYS A 18 -5.80 -6.09 8.39
N ASP A 19 -5.56 -5.02 9.13
CA ASP A 19 -4.33 -4.85 9.88
C ASP A 19 -4.13 -6.00 10.87
N LYS A 20 -2.91 -6.56 10.88
CA LYS A 20 -2.53 -7.66 11.78
C LYS A 20 -2.48 -7.21 13.24
N HIS A 21 -2.03 -5.98 13.47
CA HIS A 21 -1.84 -5.40 14.80
C HIS A 21 -3.00 -4.47 15.15
N ALA A 22 -4.23 -4.98 15.03
CA ALA A 22 -5.46 -4.27 15.37
C ALA A 22 -6.58 -5.25 15.74
N VAL A 23 -7.60 -4.76 16.46
CA VAL A 23 -8.87 -5.48 16.60
C VAL A 23 -9.70 -5.18 15.36
N THR A 24 -9.99 -6.21 14.56
CA THR A 24 -10.66 -6.03 13.26
C THR A 24 -11.90 -6.91 13.16
N ARG A 25 -12.91 -6.41 12.44
CA ARG A 25 -14.12 -7.15 12.10
C ARG A 25 -14.31 -7.11 10.59
N GLN A 26 -14.57 -8.26 9.99
CA GLN A 26 -14.85 -8.37 8.57
C GLN A 26 -15.77 -9.55 8.27
N TRP A 27 -16.40 -9.50 7.10
CA TRP A 27 -17.18 -10.61 6.55
C TRP A 27 -16.28 -11.58 5.80
N VAL A 28 -16.57 -12.87 5.95
CA VAL A 28 -15.94 -13.96 5.21
C VAL A 28 -17.04 -14.88 4.70
N THR A 29 -16.90 -15.38 3.47
CA THR A 29 -17.77 -16.43 2.94
C THR A 29 -16.96 -17.71 2.79
N ILE A 30 -17.58 -18.84 3.14
CA ILE A 30 -16.95 -20.16 3.02
C ILE A 30 -17.84 -21.03 2.14
N GLN A 31 -17.35 -21.39 0.96
CA GLN A 31 -18.08 -22.23 0.01
C GLN A 31 -18.37 -23.59 0.65
N ARG A 32 -19.66 -23.94 0.78
CA ARG A 32 -20.13 -25.15 1.48
C ARG A 32 -19.54 -25.28 2.90
N GLY A 33 -19.32 -24.16 3.57
CA GLY A 33 -18.74 -24.11 4.91
C GLY A 33 -19.72 -24.52 6.02
N PRO A 34 -19.20 -24.70 7.25
CA PRO A 34 -20.03 -25.03 8.41
C PRO A 34 -21.05 -23.93 8.75
N ARG A 35 -22.21 -24.34 9.26
CA ARG A 35 -23.31 -23.45 9.70
C ARG A 35 -23.32 -23.22 11.21
N HIS A 36 -22.14 -23.06 11.81
CA HIS A 36 -21.96 -22.84 13.24
C HIS A 36 -20.72 -22.00 13.51
N ASP A 37 -20.65 -21.45 14.71
CA ASP A 37 -19.57 -20.55 15.13
C ASP A 37 -18.24 -21.28 15.34
N LEU A 38 -17.13 -20.56 15.20
CA LEU A 38 -15.80 -21.04 15.57
C LEU A 38 -15.10 -20.03 16.47
N LYS A 39 -14.77 -20.45 17.68
CA LYS A 39 -13.93 -19.70 18.60
C LYS A 39 -12.51 -20.26 18.58
N GLN A 40 -11.52 -19.37 18.48
CA GLN A 40 -10.10 -19.65 18.61
C GLN A 40 -9.47 -18.58 19.52
N GLU A 41 -8.22 -18.78 19.92
CA GLU A 41 -7.52 -17.90 20.86
C GLU A 41 -7.50 -16.43 20.41
N HIS A 42 -7.25 -16.18 19.12
CA HIS A 42 -7.07 -14.83 18.59
C HIS A 42 -8.17 -14.37 17.64
N PHE A 43 -9.22 -15.17 17.44
CA PHE A 43 -10.35 -14.78 16.59
C PHE A 43 -11.62 -15.56 16.90
N THR A 44 -12.75 -14.97 16.53
CA THR A 44 -14.08 -15.61 16.53
C THR A 44 -14.71 -15.48 15.15
N LEU A 45 -15.30 -16.56 14.66
CA LEU A 45 -16.20 -16.56 13.51
C LEU A 45 -17.62 -16.81 14.00
N ALA A 46 -18.52 -15.88 13.70
CA ALA A 46 -19.94 -16.04 13.94
C ALA A 46 -20.63 -16.40 12.61
N TYR A 47 -21.48 -17.43 12.61
CA TYR A 47 -22.32 -17.76 11.47
C TYR A 47 -23.42 -16.69 11.32
N GLN A 48 -23.64 -16.23 10.09
CA GLN A 48 -24.53 -15.10 9.80
C GLN A 48 -25.61 -15.45 8.76
N GLY A 49 -25.45 -16.56 8.05
CA GLY A 49 -26.37 -16.99 7.00
C GLY A 49 -25.64 -17.54 5.77
N GLN A 50 -26.40 -17.75 4.71
CA GLN A 50 -25.88 -18.15 3.40
C GLN A 50 -25.98 -16.99 2.41
N ALA A 51 -25.04 -16.94 1.46
CA ALA A 51 -25.04 -16.01 0.34
C ALA A 51 -25.00 -16.81 -0.98
N ASP A 52 -25.55 -16.22 -2.04
CA ASP A 52 -25.60 -16.75 -3.40
C ASP A 52 -24.26 -16.66 -4.14
N ARG A 53 -23.38 -15.76 -3.69
CA ARG A 53 -22.01 -15.58 -4.19
C ARG A 53 -21.01 -15.30 -3.07
N ALA A 54 -19.73 -15.47 -3.39
CA ALA A 54 -18.64 -15.12 -2.48
C ALA A 54 -18.58 -13.62 -2.21
N PHE A 55 -18.26 -13.26 -0.97
CA PHE A 55 -17.92 -11.90 -0.57
C PHE A 55 -16.51 -11.57 -1.06
N GLY A 56 -16.37 -10.47 -1.80
CA GLY A 56 -15.13 -10.05 -2.43
C GLY A 56 -14.83 -8.57 -2.25
N PRO A 57 -13.69 -8.09 -2.78
CA PRO A 57 -13.24 -6.72 -2.57
C PRO A 57 -14.20 -5.63 -3.09
N HIS A 58 -14.98 -5.96 -4.11
CA HIS A 58 -16.00 -5.06 -4.67
C HIS A 58 -17.19 -4.84 -3.73
N ASP A 59 -17.40 -5.73 -2.75
CA ASP A 59 -18.49 -5.65 -1.77
C ASP A 59 -18.16 -4.73 -0.59
N ILE A 60 -16.88 -4.34 -0.42
CA ILE A 60 -16.49 -3.35 0.58
C ILE A 60 -16.77 -1.96 0.03
N THR A 61 -17.65 -1.23 0.71
CA THR A 61 -17.91 0.19 0.45
C THR A 61 -16.98 1.08 1.27
N ALA A 62 -16.77 0.75 2.54
CA ALA A 62 -15.98 1.56 3.48
C ALA A 62 -15.41 0.74 4.63
N ASN A 63 -14.46 1.32 5.35
CA ASN A 63 -13.94 0.85 6.64
C ASN A 63 -14.20 1.93 7.70
N ARG A 64 -14.69 1.51 8.87
CA ARG A 64 -14.87 2.37 10.04
C ARG A 64 -13.68 2.15 10.97
N PHE A 65 -13.04 3.24 11.36
CA PHE A 65 -11.84 3.23 12.19
C PHE A 65 -12.13 3.84 13.56
N HIS A 66 -11.47 3.27 14.56
CA HIS A 66 -11.32 3.82 15.89
C HIS A 66 -9.82 3.74 16.20
N VAL A 67 -9.14 4.89 16.21
CA VAL A 67 -7.69 4.99 16.42
C VAL A 67 -7.43 5.80 17.68
N VAL A 68 -6.57 5.31 18.57
CA VAL A 68 -6.16 6.03 19.77
C VAL A 68 -4.67 6.34 19.64
N MET A 69 -4.35 7.62 19.48
CA MET A 69 -2.98 8.14 19.56
C MET A 69 -2.67 8.42 21.03
N ARG A 70 -1.51 7.97 21.49
CA ARG A 70 -1.14 7.91 22.91
C ARG A 70 0.20 8.59 23.17
N ASN A 71 0.50 8.82 24.44
CA ASN A 71 1.76 9.42 24.89
C ASN A 71 2.01 10.81 24.27
N LEU A 72 0.96 11.61 24.09
CA LEU A 72 1.05 12.97 23.56
C LEU A 72 1.31 13.97 24.70
N THR A 73 1.93 15.10 24.37
CA THR A 73 1.84 16.29 25.23
C THR A 73 0.41 16.85 25.14
N GLU A 74 0.00 17.63 26.14
CA GLU A 74 -1.28 18.35 26.12
C GLU A 74 -1.37 19.25 24.89
N ARG A 75 -0.33 20.05 24.64
CA ARG A 75 -0.23 20.90 23.44
C ARG A 75 -0.43 20.12 22.13
N ALA A 76 0.24 18.99 21.95
CA ALA A 76 0.08 18.20 20.72
C ALA A 76 -1.32 17.61 20.57
N ALA A 77 -1.97 17.24 21.68
CA ALA A 77 -3.35 16.78 21.65
C ALA A 77 -4.31 17.91 21.23
N ASP A 78 -4.10 19.12 21.74
CA ASP A 78 -4.90 20.29 21.40
C ASP A 78 -4.71 20.72 19.93
N ASP A 79 -3.47 20.74 19.44
CA ASP A 79 -3.16 21.04 18.03
C ASP A 79 -3.86 20.07 17.07
N ILE A 80 -3.91 18.78 17.42
CA ILE A 80 -4.62 17.76 16.63
C ILE A 80 -6.14 17.99 16.64
N VAL A 81 -6.71 18.35 17.81
CA VAL A 81 -8.14 18.63 17.94
C VAL A 81 -8.52 19.89 17.15
N ALA A 82 -7.68 20.92 17.17
CA ALA A 82 -7.91 22.19 16.47
C ALA A 82 -8.04 22.00 14.94
N GLN A 83 -7.35 21.01 14.36
CA GLN A 83 -7.41 20.71 12.93
C GLN A 83 -8.72 20.02 12.49
N ARG A 84 -9.59 19.60 13.43
CA ARG A 84 -10.78 18.79 13.15
C ARG A 84 -11.69 19.39 12.07
N GLU A 85 -12.02 20.67 12.19
CA GLU A 85 -12.96 21.34 11.27
C GLU A 85 -12.36 21.42 9.87
N MET A 86 -11.08 21.79 9.80
CA MET A 86 -10.36 21.89 8.54
C MET A 86 -10.29 20.54 7.82
N VAL A 87 -9.92 19.47 8.52
CA VAL A 87 -9.83 18.13 7.96
C VAL A 87 -11.21 17.56 7.59
N ALA A 88 -12.26 17.89 8.34
CA ALA A 88 -13.63 17.51 7.98
C ALA A 88 -14.13 18.20 6.70
N ARG A 89 -13.74 19.46 6.50
CA ARG A 89 -14.16 20.32 5.38
C ARG A 89 -13.33 20.07 4.12
N ASP A 90 -12.01 19.98 4.28
CA ASP A 90 -11.02 19.99 3.19
C ASP A 90 -10.51 18.58 2.90
N GLY A 91 -10.63 17.64 3.85
CA GLY A 91 -10.07 16.31 3.72
C GLY A 91 -8.55 16.30 3.76
N VAL A 92 -7.96 15.30 3.12
CA VAL A 92 -6.51 15.11 2.99
C VAL A 92 -6.16 14.64 1.57
N PRO A 93 -4.93 14.84 1.07
CA PRO A 93 -4.48 14.17 -0.14
C PRO A 93 -4.62 12.65 -0.03
N ASN A 94 -5.19 11.99 -1.02
CA ASN A 94 -5.51 10.56 -0.95
C ASN A 94 -4.34 9.66 -1.32
N TYR A 95 -3.15 9.90 -0.77
CA TYR A 95 -1.95 9.12 -1.06
C TYR A 95 -2.11 7.62 -0.74
N PHE A 96 -1.31 6.80 -1.42
CA PHE A 96 -1.00 5.44 -0.98
C PHE A 96 0.07 5.50 0.11
N ASP A 97 -0.16 4.85 1.24
CA ASP A 97 0.76 4.87 2.38
C ASP A 97 1.83 3.77 2.34
N ASP A 98 2.83 3.85 3.21
CA ASP A 98 4.00 2.96 3.34
C ASP A 98 3.66 1.47 3.35
N GLN A 99 2.50 1.11 3.91
CA GLN A 99 1.99 -0.26 3.90
C GLN A 99 1.83 -0.84 2.48
N ARG A 100 1.62 0.01 1.47
CA ARG A 100 1.53 -0.37 0.05
C ARG A 100 2.89 -0.70 -0.56
N PHE A 101 3.98 -0.20 0.04
CA PHE A 101 5.34 -0.30 -0.49
C PHE A 101 6.18 -1.35 0.25
N GLY A 102 5.57 -2.27 0.99
CA GLY A 102 6.29 -3.26 1.81
C GLY A 102 7.24 -4.20 1.05
N SER A 103 7.19 -4.24 -0.29
CA SER A 103 8.17 -4.95 -1.12
C SER A 103 9.43 -4.15 -1.44
N LEU A 104 9.47 -2.85 -1.12
CA LEU A 104 10.62 -1.99 -1.36
C LEU A 104 11.77 -2.41 -0.44
N GLY A 105 12.91 -2.76 -1.03
CA GLY A 105 14.10 -3.11 -0.27
C GLY A 105 14.96 -1.90 0.06
N ALA A 106 16.16 -2.18 0.56
CA ALA A 106 17.09 -1.17 1.04
C ALA A 106 17.60 -0.20 -0.04
N SER A 107 17.52 -0.56 -1.33
CA SER A 107 17.92 0.35 -2.41
C SER A 107 16.87 1.41 -2.73
N GLY A 108 15.62 1.24 -2.28
CA GLY A 108 14.50 2.08 -2.71
C GLY A 108 14.03 1.83 -4.15
N GLU A 109 14.57 0.80 -4.85
CA GLU A 109 14.17 0.48 -6.21
C GLU A 109 12.97 -0.47 -6.24
N PHE A 110 11.92 -0.10 -6.98
CA PHE A 110 10.78 -0.98 -7.20
C PHE A 110 11.12 -2.10 -8.19
N ILE A 111 10.95 -3.37 -7.78
CA ILE A 111 11.08 -4.57 -8.64
C ILE A 111 10.38 -4.42 -10.01
N ALA A 112 9.24 -3.73 -10.04
CA ALA A 112 8.45 -3.55 -11.25
C ALA A 112 9.09 -2.64 -12.30
N LYS A 113 9.96 -1.69 -11.91
CA LYS A 113 10.60 -0.74 -12.84
C LYS A 113 11.54 -1.45 -13.84
N PRO A 114 12.59 -2.17 -13.41
CA PRO A 114 13.42 -2.95 -14.33
C PRO A 114 12.61 -4.03 -15.07
N TRP A 115 11.58 -4.60 -14.44
CA TRP A 115 10.71 -5.57 -15.09
C TRP A 115 9.93 -4.97 -16.28
N CYS A 116 9.41 -3.75 -16.14
CA CYS A 116 8.76 -3.01 -17.23
C CYS A 116 9.72 -2.72 -18.39
N LEU A 117 10.96 -2.36 -18.06
CA LEU A 117 12.03 -2.08 -19.02
C LEU A 117 12.60 -3.36 -19.67
N GLY A 118 12.25 -4.54 -19.17
CA GLY A 118 12.72 -5.83 -19.69
C GLY A 118 14.06 -6.29 -19.11
N ASP A 119 14.57 -5.61 -18.08
CA ASP A 119 15.70 -6.07 -17.28
C ASP A 119 15.20 -7.09 -16.24
N TYR A 120 15.05 -8.33 -16.72
CA TYR A 120 14.59 -9.44 -15.89
C TYR A 120 15.63 -9.89 -14.86
N GLU A 121 16.92 -9.65 -15.11
CA GLU A 121 17.98 -9.98 -14.16
C GLU A 121 17.87 -9.08 -12.93
N ARG A 122 17.82 -7.76 -13.14
CA ARG A 122 17.68 -6.79 -12.04
C ARG A 122 16.37 -7.00 -11.29
N ALA A 123 15.26 -7.20 -12.01
CA ALA A 123 13.98 -7.49 -11.37
C ALA A 123 14.02 -8.75 -10.49
N LEU A 124 14.66 -9.83 -10.97
CA LEU A 124 14.80 -11.05 -10.19
C LEU A 124 15.75 -10.86 -9.00
N TRP A 125 16.84 -10.13 -9.18
CA TRP A 125 17.78 -9.80 -8.11
C TRP A 125 17.08 -9.04 -6.98
N LEU A 126 16.31 -8.00 -7.31
CA LEU A 126 15.54 -7.25 -6.33
C LEU A 126 14.55 -8.15 -5.57
N ALA A 127 13.92 -9.09 -6.27
CA ALA A 127 12.95 -10.00 -5.65
C ALA A 127 13.58 -11.09 -4.77
N LEU A 128 14.79 -11.58 -5.10
CA LEU A 128 15.42 -12.73 -4.43
C LEU A 128 16.52 -12.37 -3.43
N ALA A 129 17.26 -11.30 -3.69
CA ALA A 129 18.54 -11.02 -3.05
C ALA A 129 18.56 -9.68 -2.28
N GLU A 130 17.67 -8.74 -2.64
CA GLU A 130 17.67 -7.43 -2.00
C GLU A 130 17.23 -7.53 -0.53
N ALA A 131 18.05 -6.94 0.34
CA ALA A 131 17.72 -6.82 1.76
C ALA A 131 16.49 -5.94 1.96
N ASN A 132 15.58 -6.34 2.83
CA ASN A 132 14.43 -5.54 3.25
C ASN A 132 14.47 -5.36 4.78
N PRO A 133 14.27 -4.14 5.30
CA PRO A 133 14.27 -3.88 6.75
C PRO A 133 13.28 -4.71 7.57
N HIS A 134 12.21 -5.20 6.91
CA HIS A 134 11.16 -6.01 7.52
C HIS A 134 11.34 -7.52 7.29
N ASP A 135 12.46 -7.96 6.70
CA ASP A 135 12.75 -9.38 6.53
C ASP A 135 12.88 -10.08 7.89
N ARG A 136 12.32 -11.29 7.96
CA ARG A 136 12.56 -12.18 9.11
C ARG A 136 14.00 -12.68 9.07
N PRO A 137 14.59 -13.09 10.21
CA PRO A 137 15.98 -13.56 10.24
C PRO A 137 16.32 -14.63 9.19
N GLY A 138 15.40 -15.58 8.93
CA GLY A 138 15.58 -16.59 7.88
C GLY A 138 15.52 -16.03 6.46
N ASP A 139 14.57 -15.13 6.18
CA ASP A 139 14.48 -14.46 4.87
C ASP A 139 15.73 -13.61 4.59
N LYS A 140 16.23 -12.92 5.63
CA LYS A 140 17.46 -12.13 5.56
C LYS A 140 18.67 -12.99 5.21
N ALA A 141 18.88 -14.10 5.93
CA ALA A 141 19.99 -15.02 5.66
C ALA A 141 19.93 -15.66 4.26
N GLU A 142 18.74 -16.04 3.79
CA GLU A 142 18.56 -16.55 2.42
C GLU A 142 18.92 -15.49 1.37
N LYS A 143 18.44 -14.25 1.54
CA LYS A 143 18.73 -13.13 0.63
C LYS A 143 20.22 -12.78 0.61
N GLU A 144 20.86 -12.74 1.77
CA GLU A 144 22.31 -12.51 1.89
C GLU A 144 23.09 -13.59 1.14
N THR A 145 22.75 -14.87 1.34
CA THR A 145 23.36 -16.00 0.62
C THR A 145 23.20 -15.85 -0.90
N ILE A 146 21.99 -15.53 -1.37
CA ILE A 146 21.71 -15.37 -2.81
C ILE A 146 22.48 -14.18 -3.39
N ARG A 147 22.59 -13.09 -2.63
CA ARG A 147 23.32 -11.89 -3.04
C ARG A 147 24.81 -12.17 -3.19
N ASP A 148 25.40 -12.82 -2.19
CA ASP A 148 26.84 -13.07 -2.14
C ASP A 148 27.28 -14.12 -3.17
N LEU A 149 26.38 -15.04 -3.52
CA LEU A 149 26.60 -16.11 -4.50
C LEU A 149 25.80 -15.91 -5.80
N TRP A 150 25.46 -14.67 -6.15
CA TRP A 150 24.71 -14.38 -7.38
C TRP A 150 25.50 -14.86 -8.62
N GLY A 151 24.85 -15.64 -9.50
CA GLY A 151 25.50 -16.28 -10.65
C GLY A 151 26.22 -17.60 -10.33
N GLN A 152 26.59 -17.83 -9.06
CA GLN A 152 27.21 -19.06 -8.55
C GLN A 152 26.12 -20.06 -8.11
N TRP A 153 25.24 -20.45 -9.05
CA TRP A 153 23.97 -21.10 -8.72
C TRP A 153 24.10 -22.45 -8.00
N ILE A 154 25.12 -23.25 -8.34
CA ILE A 154 25.34 -24.56 -7.72
C ILE A 154 25.72 -24.40 -6.24
N GLU A 155 26.67 -23.50 -5.94
CA GLU A 155 27.10 -23.19 -4.57
C GLU A 155 25.97 -22.51 -3.78
N CYS A 156 25.28 -21.56 -4.41
CA CYS A 156 24.12 -20.89 -3.83
C CYS A 156 23.02 -21.88 -3.42
N LYS A 157 22.65 -22.82 -4.30
CA LYS A 157 21.67 -23.88 -4.01
C LYS A 157 22.09 -24.78 -2.85
N ALA A 158 23.39 -25.04 -2.71
CA ALA A 158 23.94 -25.88 -1.65
C ALA A 158 23.88 -25.18 -0.28
N ALA A 159 24.10 -23.85 -0.26
CA ALA A 159 24.04 -23.03 0.95
C ALA A 159 22.62 -22.71 1.43
N LEU A 160 21.61 -22.76 0.54
CA LEU A 160 20.23 -22.42 0.88
C LEU A 160 19.44 -23.57 1.55
N PRO A 161 18.58 -23.26 2.54
CA PRO A 161 17.61 -24.21 3.07
C PRO A 161 16.50 -24.53 2.05
N LYS A 162 15.67 -25.55 2.33
CA LYS A 162 14.49 -25.84 1.49
C LYS A 162 13.48 -24.68 1.58
N SER A 163 13.39 -23.89 0.52
CA SER A 163 12.49 -22.75 0.40
C SER A 163 12.03 -22.52 -1.04
N SER A 164 11.06 -21.63 -1.25
CA SER A 164 10.66 -21.21 -2.60
C SER A 164 11.78 -20.49 -3.35
N ARG A 165 12.66 -19.75 -2.66
CA ARG A 165 13.83 -19.11 -3.27
C ARG A 165 14.82 -20.14 -3.78
N ARG A 166 15.10 -21.19 -2.97
CA ARG A 166 15.96 -22.30 -3.40
C ARG A 166 15.43 -23.01 -4.64
N SER A 167 14.11 -23.14 -4.81
CA SER A 167 13.54 -23.72 -6.03
C SER A 167 13.84 -22.87 -7.27
N ILE A 168 13.84 -21.54 -7.14
CA ILE A 168 14.20 -20.63 -8.25
C ILE A 168 15.70 -20.71 -8.55
N VAL A 169 16.56 -20.72 -7.53
CA VAL A 169 18.01 -20.93 -7.70
C VAL A 169 18.30 -22.30 -8.32
N THR A 170 17.51 -23.33 -7.97
CA THR A 170 17.62 -24.66 -8.59
C THR A 170 17.35 -24.61 -10.09
N TYR A 171 16.32 -23.88 -10.53
CA TYR A 171 16.07 -23.66 -11.96
C TYR A 171 17.26 -22.95 -12.64
N LEU A 172 17.88 -21.98 -11.97
CA LEU A 172 19.04 -21.24 -12.49
C LEU A 172 20.31 -22.11 -12.58
N CYS A 173 20.42 -23.20 -11.82
CA CYS A 173 21.52 -24.16 -11.99
C CYS A 173 21.55 -24.76 -13.41
N ASP A 174 20.37 -25.08 -13.95
CA ASP A 174 20.23 -25.66 -15.29
C ASP A 174 20.10 -24.58 -16.38
N HIS A 175 19.73 -23.35 -15.99
CA HIS A 175 19.41 -22.25 -16.89
C HIS A 175 19.99 -20.90 -16.38
N PRO A 176 21.32 -20.74 -16.39
CA PRO A 176 22.02 -19.70 -15.61
C PRO A 176 21.67 -18.26 -15.96
N THR A 177 21.14 -17.99 -17.15
CA THR A 177 20.80 -16.64 -17.63
C THR A 177 19.33 -16.49 -18.01
N ARG A 178 18.48 -17.51 -17.77
CA ARG A 178 17.04 -17.47 -18.11
C ARG A 178 16.22 -16.78 -17.03
N PHE A 179 16.57 -15.53 -16.72
CA PHE A 179 15.96 -14.74 -15.64
C PHE A 179 14.49 -14.44 -15.86
N ARG A 180 14.09 -14.25 -17.13
CA ARG A 180 12.69 -14.02 -17.52
C ARG A 180 11.78 -15.17 -17.07
N GLU A 181 12.18 -16.40 -17.35
CA GLU A 181 11.47 -17.61 -16.97
C GLU A 181 11.55 -17.84 -15.44
N ALA A 182 12.70 -17.56 -14.83
CA ALA A 182 12.87 -17.66 -13.38
C ALA A 182 11.92 -16.70 -12.61
N LEU A 183 11.74 -15.47 -13.09
CA LEU A 183 10.79 -14.50 -12.51
C LEU A 183 9.32 -15.00 -12.61
N ALA A 184 9.00 -15.77 -13.66
CA ALA A 184 7.67 -16.36 -13.83
C ALA A 184 7.38 -17.50 -12.83
N LEU A 185 8.41 -18.15 -12.27
CA LEU A 185 8.25 -19.15 -11.21
C LEU A 185 7.81 -18.55 -9.88
N MET A 186 7.95 -17.24 -9.69
CA MET A 186 7.46 -16.55 -8.50
C MET A 186 5.94 -16.65 -8.43
N ARG A 187 5.35 -16.43 -7.25
CA ARG A 187 3.89 -16.51 -7.13
C ARG A 187 3.24 -15.31 -7.82
N GLN A 188 2.15 -15.56 -8.57
CA GLN A 188 1.44 -14.53 -9.33
C GLN A 188 0.93 -13.37 -8.45
N ASP A 189 0.50 -13.66 -7.22
CA ASP A 189 0.02 -12.64 -6.28
C ASP A 189 1.15 -11.71 -5.81
N MET A 190 2.37 -12.23 -5.65
CA MET A 190 3.56 -11.41 -5.34
C MET A 190 3.91 -10.50 -6.52
N ARG A 191 3.92 -11.04 -7.75
CA ARG A 191 4.11 -10.22 -8.97
C ARG A 191 3.09 -9.10 -9.09
N SER A 192 1.83 -9.41 -8.84
CA SER A 192 0.74 -8.42 -8.85
C SER A 192 0.93 -7.35 -7.78
N LEU A 193 1.43 -7.72 -6.59
CA LEU A 193 1.74 -6.78 -5.52
C LEU A 193 2.86 -5.80 -5.91
N TRP A 194 3.93 -6.26 -6.57
CA TRP A 194 5.02 -5.39 -7.02
C TRP A 194 4.56 -4.35 -8.05
N LEU A 195 3.74 -4.78 -9.02
CA LEU A 195 3.15 -3.85 -10.00
C LEU A 195 2.24 -2.83 -9.31
N ALA A 196 1.42 -3.27 -8.36
CA ALA A 196 0.52 -2.39 -7.62
C ALA A 196 1.29 -1.39 -6.74
N ALA A 197 2.38 -1.81 -6.09
CA ALA A 197 3.24 -0.93 -5.30
C ALA A 197 3.86 0.15 -6.17
N PHE A 198 4.48 -0.22 -7.29
CA PHE A 198 5.09 0.73 -8.20
C PHE A 198 4.08 1.69 -8.85
N GLN A 199 2.92 1.19 -9.27
CA GLN A 199 1.84 2.03 -9.81
C GLN A 199 1.33 3.04 -8.77
N SER A 200 1.25 2.62 -7.51
CA SER A 200 0.79 3.46 -6.40
C SER A 200 1.78 4.58 -6.12
N ASP A 201 3.07 4.31 -6.22
CA ASP A 201 4.13 5.31 -6.03
C ASP A 201 4.13 6.36 -7.15
N LEU A 202 4.10 5.92 -8.42
CA LEU A 202 3.94 6.84 -9.54
C LEU A 202 2.69 7.70 -9.41
N TRP A 203 1.57 7.12 -8.95
CA TRP A 203 0.35 7.89 -8.69
C TRP A 203 0.53 8.90 -7.54
N ASN A 204 1.28 8.57 -6.48
CA ASN A 204 1.64 9.53 -5.44
C ASN A 204 2.46 10.70 -6.01
N LEU A 205 3.44 10.44 -6.87
CA LEU A 205 4.23 11.49 -7.52
C LEU A 205 3.35 12.39 -8.39
N ILE A 206 2.44 11.80 -9.18
CA ILE A 206 1.46 12.52 -10.00
C ILE A 206 0.55 13.40 -9.15
N LEU A 207 -0.01 12.86 -8.05
CA LEU A 207 -0.83 13.66 -7.12
C LEU A 207 -0.02 14.79 -6.49
N SER A 208 1.24 14.55 -6.15
CA SER A 208 2.13 15.55 -5.56
C SER A 208 2.35 16.73 -6.50
N ALA A 209 2.71 16.44 -7.75
CA ALA A 209 2.86 17.47 -8.79
C ALA A 209 1.53 18.18 -9.09
N TRP A 210 0.41 17.46 -9.09
CA TRP A 210 -0.92 18.06 -9.24
C TRP A 210 -1.24 19.07 -8.13
N LEU A 211 -0.97 18.72 -6.87
CA LEU A 211 -1.18 19.62 -5.74
C LEU A 211 -0.29 20.86 -5.83
N GLN A 212 0.99 20.69 -6.17
CA GLN A 212 1.93 21.81 -6.32
C GLN A 212 1.55 22.79 -7.44
N GLN A 213 0.85 22.32 -8.47
CA GLN A 213 0.37 23.17 -9.57
C GLN A 213 -0.93 23.92 -9.23
N HIS A 214 -1.73 23.42 -8.29
CA HIS A 214 -3.11 23.89 -8.09
C HIS A 214 -3.42 24.40 -6.69
N VAL A 215 -2.55 24.18 -5.71
CA VAL A 215 -2.70 24.67 -4.33
C VAL A 215 -1.62 25.71 -4.06
N ASP A 216 -2.02 26.80 -3.42
CA ASP A 216 -1.07 27.85 -3.01
C ASP A 216 0.09 27.25 -2.17
N PRO A 217 1.36 27.46 -2.58
CA PRO A 217 2.51 26.94 -1.88
C PRO A 217 2.59 27.33 -0.39
N SER A 218 2.06 28.49 0.00
CA SER A 218 2.02 28.94 1.41
C SER A 218 1.15 28.06 2.31
N ARG A 219 0.25 27.27 1.72
CA ARG A 219 -0.62 26.32 2.41
C ARG A 219 -0.16 24.88 2.26
N LEU A 220 0.94 24.63 1.54
CA LEU A 220 1.52 23.31 1.40
C LEU A 220 2.60 23.07 2.47
N PHE A 221 2.59 21.87 3.05
CA PHE A 221 3.64 21.41 3.94
C PHE A 221 4.04 19.98 3.59
N SER A 222 5.25 19.58 3.99
CA SER A 222 5.83 18.31 3.58
C SER A 222 5.56 17.20 4.61
N VAL A 223 5.17 16.02 4.13
CA VAL A 223 4.97 14.82 4.95
C VAL A 223 5.84 13.68 4.41
N PRO A 224 6.64 13.02 5.26
CA PRO A 224 7.44 11.88 4.82
C PRO A 224 6.58 10.63 4.60
N LEU A 225 6.73 10.03 3.42
CA LEU A 225 6.39 8.64 3.14
C LEU A 225 7.69 7.84 2.94
N ALA A 226 7.59 6.52 2.92
CA ALA A 226 8.72 5.62 2.73
C ALA A 226 9.45 5.83 1.39
N THR A 227 8.76 6.38 0.38
CA THR A 227 9.31 6.55 -0.98
C THR A 227 9.73 7.98 -1.27
N ALA A 228 9.04 8.97 -0.70
CA ALA A 228 9.30 10.39 -0.95
C ALA A 228 8.65 11.27 0.14
N ASN A 229 9.12 12.50 0.21
CA ASN A 229 8.41 13.58 0.88
C ASN A 229 7.29 14.10 -0.03
N VAL A 230 6.05 14.09 0.44
CA VAL A 230 4.88 14.45 -0.37
C VAL A 230 4.16 15.69 0.21
N PRO A 231 3.58 16.55 -0.63
CA PRO A 231 2.86 17.74 -0.18
C PRO A 231 1.49 17.40 0.41
N PHE A 232 1.23 17.91 1.61
CA PHE A 232 -0.10 18.04 2.19
C PHE A 232 -0.49 19.51 2.22
N PHE A 233 -1.78 19.80 2.37
CA PHE A 233 -2.28 21.16 2.52
C PHE A 233 -2.82 21.40 3.94
N SER A 234 -2.57 22.60 4.48
CA SER A 234 -3.14 23.04 5.75
C SER A 234 -4.64 23.27 5.59
N GLU A 235 -5.01 24.01 4.54
CA GLU A 235 -6.38 24.34 4.15
C GLU A 235 -6.53 24.56 2.63
N LEU A 236 -7.77 24.51 2.14
CA LEU A 236 -8.17 24.74 0.76
C LEU A 236 -9.22 25.84 0.67
N THR A 237 -9.09 26.68 -0.36
CA THR A 237 -10.19 27.54 -0.83
C THR A 237 -11.29 26.69 -1.46
N ASP A 238 -12.49 27.24 -1.62
CA ASP A 238 -13.59 26.53 -2.24
C ASP A 238 -13.32 26.16 -3.71
N VAL A 239 -12.54 26.97 -4.42
CA VAL A 239 -12.11 26.69 -5.80
C VAL A 239 -11.19 25.48 -5.84
N GLU A 240 -10.15 25.44 -5.01
CA GLU A 240 -9.21 24.32 -4.95
C GLU A 240 -9.88 23.04 -4.48
N ARG A 241 -10.72 23.14 -3.43
CA ARG A 241 -11.50 22.01 -2.92
C ARG A 241 -12.39 21.41 -4.01
N THR A 242 -13.11 22.26 -4.75
CA THR A 242 -13.99 21.82 -5.85
C THR A 242 -13.18 21.17 -6.97
N LEU A 243 -12.04 21.75 -7.34
CA LEU A 243 -11.15 21.21 -8.36
C LEU A 243 -10.61 19.83 -7.96
N LEU A 244 -10.06 19.69 -6.76
CA LEU A 244 -9.46 18.45 -6.26
C LEU A 244 -10.51 17.35 -6.02
N ALA A 245 -11.70 17.71 -5.53
CA ALA A 245 -12.80 16.77 -5.37
C ALA A 245 -13.41 16.32 -6.72
N GLY A 246 -13.45 17.22 -7.71
CA GLY A 246 -14.03 16.98 -9.03
C GLY A 246 -13.10 16.29 -10.03
N THR A 247 -11.81 16.17 -9.73
CA THR A 247 -10.80 15.65 -10.67
C THR A 247 -10.13 14.38 -10.14
N PRO A 248 -10.74 13.19 -10.29
CA PRO A 248 -10.06 11.94 -9.99
C PRO A 248 -8.90 11.74 -10.97
N LEU A 249 -7.76 11.27 -10.45
CA LEU A 249 -6.56 11.04 -11.24
C LEU A 249 -6.48 9.56 -11.65
N PRO A 250 -6.36 9.24 -12.95
CA PRO A 250 -6.19 7.87 -13.42
C PRO A 250 -4.95 7.15 -12.85
N LEU A 251 -5.04 5.83 -12.65
CA LEU A 251 -3.85 5.03 -12.33
C LEU A 251 -2.95 4.91 -13.57
N PRO A 252 -1.65 5.25 -13.50
CA PRO A 252 -0.78 5.26 -14.67
C PRO A 252 -0.55 3.84 -15.19
N SER A 253 -0.70 3.64 -16.49
CA SER A 253 -0.41 2.36 -17.16
C SER A 253 -0.30 2.55 -18.68
N ALA A 254 0.30 1.60 -19.39
CA ALA A 254 0.37 1.64 -20.86
C ALA A 254 -0.99 1.56 -21.57
N ARG A 255 -2.07 1.26 -20.83
CA ARG A 255 -3.44 1.23 -21.35
C ARG A 255 -4.19 2.54 -21.10
N LEU A 256 -3.60 3.46 -20.35
CA LEU A 256 -4.17 4.78 -20.11
C LEU A 256 -4.08 5.59 -21.40
N LYS A 257 -5.23 6.14 -21.81
CA LYS A 257 -5.33 7.09 -22.91
C LYS A 257 -5.84 8.40 -22.33
N LEU A 258 -5.02 9.43 -22.39
CA LEU A 258 -5.37 10.79 -21.99
C LEU A 258 -5.44 11.64 -23.26
N GLU A 259 -6.41 12.54 -23.30
CA GLU A 259 -6.48 13.55 -24.35
C GLU A 259 -5.34 14.57 -24.16
N PRO A 260 -4.83 15.20 -25.24
CA PRO A 260 -3.86 16.27 -25.14
C PRO A 260 -4.35 17.39 -24.21
N GLY A 261 -3.55 17.74 -23.21
CA GLY A 261 -3.89 18.76 -22.23
C GLY A 261 -3.07 18.67 -20.95
N PRO A 262 -3.38 19.51 -19.94
CA PRO A 262 -2.57 19.65 -18.73
C PRO A 262 -2.36 18.33 -17.96
N ILE A 263 -3.37 17.46 -17.92
CA ILE A 263 -3.26 16.15 -17.24
C ILE A 263 -2.30 15.22 -17.99
N LEU A 264 -2.30 15.19 -19.32
CA LEU A 264 -1.33 14.38 -20.07
C LEU A 264 0.09 14.92 -19.85
N THR A 265 0.28 16.24 -19.94
CA THR A 265 1.57 16.89 -19.71
C THR A 265 2.13 16.58 -18.32
N LEU A 266 1.28 16.64 -17.29
CA LEU A 266 1.63 16.25 -15.92
C LEU A 266 2.17 14.82 -15.86
N TYR A 267 1.45 13.87 -16.47
CA TYR A 267 1.85 12.46 -16.43
C TYR A 267 3.14 12.23 -17.20
N GLU A 268 3.31 12.86 -18.36
CA GLU A 268 4.52 12.75 -19.16
C GLU A 268 5.75 13.32 -18.43
N GLN A 269 5.61 14.46 -17.76
CA GLN A 269 6.68 15.06 -16.96
C GLN A 269 7.09 14.15 -15.79
N VAL A 270 6.14 13.73 -14.96
CA VAL A 270 6.43 12.88 -13.80
C VAL A 270 7.04 11.54 -14.21
N LEU A 271 6.57 10.94 -15.30
CA LEU A 271 7.14 9.68 -15.79
C LEU A 271 8.53 9.89 -16.41
N ALA A 272 8.76 11.00 -17.10
CA ALA A 272 10.07 11.32 -17.68
C ALA A 272 11.14 11.52 -16.59
N ASP A 273 10.80 12.16 -15.48
CA ASP A 273 11.69 12.28 -14.31
C ASP A 273 12.07 10.91 -13.74
N GLU A 274 11.15 9.94 -13.86
CA GLU A 274 11.38 8.53 -13.50
C GLU A 274 12.05 7.71 -14.62
N GLY A 275 12.43 8.32 -15.74
CA GLY A 275 13.04 7.64 -16.89
C GLY A 275 12.08 6.68 -17.60
N LEU A 276 10.79 7.00 -17.61
CA LEU A 276 9.71 6.15 -18.15
C LEU A 276 8.74 6.95 -19.00
N SER A 277 7.99 6.21 -19.82
CA SER A 277 6.79 6.67 -20.51
C SER A 277 5.59 5.82 -20.14
N LEU A 278 4.37 6.33 -20.39
CA LEU A 278 3.15 5.53 -20.19
C LEU A 278 3.24 4.17 -20.90
N ARG A 279 3.79 4.14 -22.12
CA ARG A 279 3.89 2.91 -22.95
C ARG A 279 4.77 1.82 -22.35
N GLU A 280 5.68 2.19 -21.45
CA GLU A 280 6.58 1.28 -20.74
C GLU A 280 5.96 0.73 -19.47
N LEU A 281 4.89 1.34 -18.94
CA LEU A 281 4.14 0.83 -17.78
C LEU A 281 3.26 -0.38 -18.15
N ARG A 282 3.93 -1.45 -18.55
CA ARG A 282 3.38 -2.78 -18.87
C ARG A 282 4.46 -3.84 -18.69
N VAL A 283 4.01 -5.05 -18.35
CA VAL A 283 4.87 -6.23 -18.36
C VAL A 283 4.61 -7.06 -19.61
N LYS A 284 5.68 -7.51 -20.26
CA LYS A 284 5.59 -8.34 -21.48
C LYS A 284 5.41 -9.83 -21.17
N TYR A 285 6.03 -10.27 -20.06
CA TYR A 285 6.02 -11.66 -19.59
C TYR A 285 6.32 -11.71 -18.08
N PRO A 286 5.75 -12.67 -17.33
CA PRO A 286 4.58 -13.49 -17.71
C PRO A 286 3.32 -12.63 -17.89
N ARG A 287 2.36 -13.11 -18.67
CA ARG A 287 1.10 -12.40 -19.00
C ARG A 287 -0.02 -12.68 -17.99
N ASP A 288 0.32 -12.76 -16.72
CA ASP A 288 -0.60 -13.10 -15.63
C ASP A 288 -0.72 -12.01 -14.55
N ALA A 289 0.11 -10.98 -14.61
CA ALA A 289 0.05 -9.80 -13.75
C ALA A 289 -0.04 -8.54 -14.63
N PHE A 290 -0.80 -7.56 -14.18
CA PHE A 290 -1.07 -6.35 -14.95
C PHE A 290 -1.23 -5.14 -14.03
N PHE A 291 -0.84 -3.97 -14.54
CA PHE A 291 -1.20 -2.68 -13.95
C PHE A 291 -2.71 -2.53 -13.90
N SER A 292 -3.24 -2.08 -12.76
CA SER A 292 -4.68 -1.87 -12.60
C SER A 292 -5.15 -0.74 -13.49
N LYS A 293 -6.40 -0.82 -13.94
CA LYS A 293 -7.11 0.30 -14.59
C LYS A 293 -7.98 1.00 -13.55
N GLY A 294 -8.36 2.22 -13.88
CA GLY A 294 -9.30 3.01 -13.10
C GLY A 294 -8.69 4.33 -12.66
N GLU A 295 -9.40 4.99 -11.78
CA GLU A 295 -9.06 6.30 -11.26
C GLU A 295 -9.13 6.28 -9.74
N ARG A 296 -8.48 7.27 -9.14
CA ARG A 296 -8.46 7.47 -7.69
C ARG A 296 -8.74 8.94 -7.42
N ALA A 297 -9.66 9.20 -6.49
CA ALA A 297 -9.92 10.56 -6.03
C ALA A 297 -8.63 11.19 -5.50
N ALA A 298 -8.31 12.42 -5.91
CA ALA A 298 -7.18 13.17 -5.38
C ALA A 298 -7.38 13.55 -3.91
N LEU A 299 -8.64 13.80 -3.52
CA LEU A 299 -9.05 14.20 -2.19
C LEU A 299 -9.70 13.04 -1.42
N LEU A 300 -9.31 12.87 -0.15
CA LEU A 300 -9.91 11.96 0.81
C LEU A 300 -10.61 12.76 1.91
N ILE A 301 -11.95 12.78 1.88
CA ILE A 301 -12.76 13.40 2.93
C ILE A 301 -13.24 12.32 3.90
N PRO A 302 -12.80 12.32 5.17
CA PRO A 302 -13.27 11.35 6.16
C PRO A 302 -14.74 11.61 6.52
N ARG A 303 -15.57 10.57 6.46
CA ARG A 303 -16.97 10.67 6.91
C ARG A 303 -17.08 10.40 8.39
N GLU A 304 -18.07 11.00 9.04
CA GLU A 304 -18.35 10.83 10.47
C GLU A 304 -17.12 11.11 11.37
N LEU A 305 -16.29 12.09 11.00
CA LEU A 305 -15.07 12.43 11.73
C LEU A 305 -15.38 12.98 13.13
N ARG A 306 -14.86 12.30 14.15
CA ARG A 306 -14.84 12.73 15.54
C ARG A 306 -13.41 12.65 16.07
N ILE A 307 -12.98 13.73 16.72
CA ILE A 307 -11.65 13.86 17.32
C ILE A 307 -11.88 14.36 18.75
N HIS A 308 -11.36 13.63 19.73
CA HIS A 308 -11.48 13.98 21.14
C HIS A 308 -10.14 13.71 21.86
N SER A 309 -9.65 14.69 22.62
CA SER A 309 -8.52 14.53 23.53
C SER A 309 -8.99 14.12 24.94
N GLY A 310 -8.06 13.62 25.74
CA GLY A 310 -8.25 13.36 27.16
C GLY A 310 -6.99 12.76 27.79
N ASP A 311 -7.05 12.47 29.09
CA ASP A 311 -5.92 11.87 29.80
C ASP A 311 -5.59 10.46 29.26
N ASP A 312 -4.30 10.16 29.16
CA ASP A 312 -3.81 8.85 28.75
C ASP A 312 -3.79 7.88 29.95
N ASP A 313 -4.63 6.86 29.86
CA ASP A 313 -4.76 5.79 30.86
C ASP A 313 -3.57 4.82 30.88
N LEU A 314 -2.70 4.83 29.87
CA LEU A 314 -1.49 3.99 29.81
C LEU A 314 -0.20 4.76 30.11
N TYR A 315 -0.20 6.08 29.90
CA TYR A 315 0.97 6.94 30.09
C TYR A 315 0.64 8.09 31.06
N PRO A 316 0.87 7.92 32.38
CA PRO A 316 0.53 8.93 33.37
C PRO A 316 1.13 10.30 33.08
N GLY A 317 0.33 11.35 33.19
CA GLY A 317 0.74 12.74 32.90
C GLY A 317 0.87 13.06 31.40
N ARG A 318 0.41 12.18 30.53
CA ARG A 318 0.35 12.39 29.07
C ARG A 318 -1.10 12.41 28.61
N SER A 319 -1.31 12.91 27.41
CA SER A 319 -2.61 12.98 26.75
C SER A 319 -2.74 11.89 25.68
N ARG A 320 -3.99 11.52 25.40
CA ARG A 320 -4.37 10.69 24.25
C ARG A 320 -5.36 11.43 23.37
N VAL A 321 -5.37 11.11 22.08
CA VAL A 321 -6.38 11.58 21.14
C VAL A 321 -7.06 10.37 20.51
N THR A 322 -8.39 10.35 20.56
CA THR A 322 -9.22 9.33 19.91
C THR A 322 -9.81 9.87 18.63
N LEU A 323 -9.57 9.16 17.52
CA LEU A 323 -10.11 9.43 16.21
C LEU A 323 -11.17 8.37 15.86
N GLN A 324 -12.35 8.81 15.43
CA GLN A 324 -13.38 7.95 14.86
C GLN A 324 -13.77 8.51 13.50
N PHE A 325 -13.74 7.67 12.46
CA PHE A 325 -14.05 8.10 11.10
C PHE A 325 -14.34 6.90 10.19
N VAL A 326 -14.91 7.17 9.02
CA VAL A 326 -15.22 6.18 7.99
C VAL A 326 -14.53 6.59 6.69
N LEU A 327 -13.70 5.71 6.14
CA LEU A 327 -13.03 5.91 4.85
C LEU A 327 -13.57 4.95 3.78
N PRO A 328 -13.66 5.37 2.51
CA PRO A 328 -13.93 4.47 1.39
C PRO A 328 -12.90 3.33 1.29
N ARG A 329 -13.23 2.28 0.54
CA ARG A 329 -12.25 1.23 0.22
C ARG A 329 -11.03 1.80 -0.51
N GLY A 330 -9.86 1.23 -0.25
CA GLY A 330 -8.61 1.64 -0.89
C GLY A 330 -7.99 2.94 -0.34
N CYS A 331 -8.58 3.56 0.68
CA CYS A 331 -8.02 4.69 1.41
C CYS A 331 -7.29 4.20 2.68
N TYR A 332 -6.33 5.00 3.15
CA TYR A 332 -5.44 4.66 4.26
C TYR A 332 -5.71 5.55 5.46
N ALA A 333 -6.04 4.95 6.61
CA ALA A 333 -6.25 5.68 7.86
C ALA A 333 -4.98 6.41 8.33
N THR A 334 -3.82 5.84 8.04
CA THR A 334 -2.50 6.39 8.35
C THR A 334 -2.23 7.71 7.65
N ILE A 335 -2.77 7.95 6.45
CA ILE A 335 -2.64 9.25 5.76
C ILE A 335 -3.38 10.36 6.50
N LEU A 336 -4.55 10.05 7.05
CA LEU A 336 -5.29 10.99 7.91
C LEU A 336 -4.52 11.26 9.21
N VAL A 337 -3.94 10.22 9.82
CA VAL A 337 -3.09 10.38 11.02
C VAL A 337 -1.88 11.25 10.71
N LYS A 338 -1.16 10.99 9.60
CA LYS A 338 -0.02 11.79 9.15
C LYS A 338 -0.40 13.26 8.92
N ARG A 339 -1.57 13.55 8.31
CA ARG A 339 -2.06 14.93 8.19
C ARG A 339 -2.15 15.61 9.56
N LEU A 340 -2.75 14.94 10.54
CA LEU A 340 -3.03 15.51 11.86
C LEU A 340 -1.77 15.70 12.69
N THR A 341 -0.79 14.78 12.57
CA THR A 341 0.40 14.78 13.41
C THR A 341 1.57 15.55 12.81
N SER A 342 1.73 15.58 11.48
CA SER A 342 2.93 16.19 10.86
C SER A 342 2.93 17.72 10.93
N GLU A 343 1.77 18.37 11.07
CA GLU A 343 1.68 19.82 11.29
C GLU A 343 2.04 20.19 12.75
N SER A 344 1.68 19.33 13.72
CA SER A 344 1.91 19.57 15.16
C SER A 344 3.32 19.15 15.64
N LEU A 345 3.93 18.17 14.97
CA LEU A 345 5.25 17.62 15.36
C LEU A 345 6.45 18.41 14.82
N ALA A 346 6.24 19.47 14.03
CA ALA A 346 7.33 20.33 13.55
C ALA A 346 7.97 21.16 14.70
N ASP A 347 7.30 21.24 15.85
CA ASP A 347 7.68 22.04 17.04
C ASP A 347 8.11 21.18 18.25
N GLN A 348 8.30 19.87 18.10
CA GLN A 348 8.86 18.96 19.14
C GLN A 348 10.32 18.62 18.84
#